data_AF-A0A2T0RRP3-F1
#
_entry.id   AF-A0A2T0RRP3-F1
#
_cell.length_a   1.000
_cell.length_b   1.000
_cell.length_c   1.000
_cell.angle_alpha   90.00
_cell.angle_beta   90.00
_cell.angle_gamma   90.00
#
_symmetry.space_group_name_H-M   'P 1'
#
loop_
_entity.id
_entity.type
_entity.pdbx_description
1 polymer ?
#
loop_
_entity_poly.entity_id
_entity_poly.type
_entity_poly.pdbx_seq_one_letter_code
_entity_poly.pdbx_strand_id
1 'polypeptide(L)' 'MDEKQPAEQDPRPTPGDPADDHPAQEAHGGSMAPTLVNDTGEQLTDTPPEAPGR' A
#
# COMPACT_ATOMS: atom_id res chain seq x y z
N MET A 1 3.87 -23.23 46.39
CA MET A 1 3.04 -23.63 45.25
C MET A 1 2.16 -22.43 44.98
N ASP A 2 2.55 -21.62 44.01
CA ASP A 2 1.92 -20.34 43.68
C ASP A 2 0.63 -20.59 42.88
N GLU A 3 -0.52 -20.32 43.51
CA GLU A 3 -1.82 -20.37 42.85
C GLU A 3 -2.00 -19.08 42.03
N LYS A 4 -1.75 -19.16 40.72
CA LYS A 4 -2.04 -18.08 39.79
C LYS A 4 -3.55 -18.01 39.55
N GLN A 5 -4.14 -16.84 39.83
CA GLN A 5 -5.54 -16.52 39.54
C GLN A 5 -5.89 -16.82 38.08
N PRO A 6 -7.10 -17.31 37.77
CA PRO A 6 -7.52 -17.44 36.38
C PRO A 6 -7.73 -16.04 35.83
N ALA A 7 -6.93 -15.68 34.82
CA ALA A 7 -7.20 -14.47 34.04
C ALA A 7 -8.57 -14.66 33.38
N GLU A 8 -9.59 -13.95 33.86
CA GLU A 8 -10.85 -13.79 33.16
C GLU A 8 -10.49 -13.24 31.77
N GLN A 9 -10.75 -14.06 30.74
CA GLN A 9 -10.57 -13.65 29.36
C GLN A 9 -11.62 -12.59 29.08
N ASP A 10 -11.19 -11.34 29.20
CA ASP A 10 -11.96 -10.19 28.81
C ASP A 10 -12.39 -10.36 27.34
N PRO A 11 -13.70 -10.46 27.05
CA PRO A 11 -14.20 -10.73 25.70
C PRO A 11 -14.05 -9.52 24.77
N ARG A 12 -13.49 -8.42 25.25
CA ARG A 12 -13.24 -7.25 24.41
C ARG A 12 -12.24 -7.64 23.31
N PRO A 13 -12.61 -7.50 22.03
CA PRO A 13 -11.69 -7.76 20.93
C PRO A 13 -10.47 -6.88 21.11
N THR A 14 -9.30 -7.49 21.10
CA THR A 14 -8.03 -6.75 21.18
C THR A 14 -7.79 -6.14 19.81
N PRO A 15 -7.47 -4.84 19.67
CA PRO A 15 -7.16 -4.26 18.37
C PRO A 15 -6.01 -5.03 17.71
N GLY A 16 -6.28 -5.68 16.57
CA GLY A 16 -5.32 -6.53 15.85
C GLY A 16 -5.52 -8.04 16.04
N ASP A 17 -6.74 -8.50 16.32
CA ASP A 17 -7.07 -9.92 16.23
C ASP A 17 -6.85 -10.39 14.77
N PRO A 18 -6.03 -11.40 14.50
CA PRO A 18 -5.81 -11.90 13.13
C PRO A 18 -7.07 -12.53 12.49
N ALA A 19 -8.17 -12.68 13.25
CA ALA A 19 -9.49 -13.00 12.72
C ALA A 19 -10.24 -11.78 12.14
N ASP A 20 -9.70 -10.55 12.31
CA ASP A 20 -10.17 -9.37 11.58
C ASP A 20 -9.81 -9.54 10.10
N ASP A 21 -10.83 -9.90 9.32
CA ASP A 21 -10.77 -10.06 7.87
C ASP A 21 -10.35 -8.73 7.23
N HIS A 22 -9.06 -8.57 6.97
CA HIS A 22 -8.53 -7.39 6.31
C HIS A 22 -8.89 -7.47 4.82
N PRO A 23 -9.70 -6.55 4.28
CA PRO A 23 -10.04 -6.58 2.87
C PRO A 23 -8.76 -6.52 2.03
N ALA A 24 -8.66 -7.40 1.03
CA ALA A 24 -7.53 -7.41 0.11
C ALA A 24 -7.36 -6.01 -0.51
N GLN A 25 -6.19 -5.40 -0.32
CA GLN A 25 -5.91 -4.10 -0.90
C GLN A 25 -5.84 -4.26 -2.43
N GLU A 26 -6.68 -3.53 -3.16
CA GLU A 26 -6.59 -3.46 -4.61
C GLU A 26 -5.22 -2.89 -5.00
N ALA A 27 -4.45 -3.66 -5.76
CA ALA A 27 -3.23 -3.16 -6.35
C ALA A 27 -3.60 -2.09 -7.38
N HIS A 28 -3.42 -0.82 -7.03
CA HIS A 28 -3.55 0.28 -7.97
C HIS A 28 -2.48 0.11 -9.04
N GLY A 29 -2.87 -0.40 -10.22
CA GLY A 29 -1.98 -0.68 -11.35
C GLY A 29 -1.38 0.57 -12.03
N GLY A 30 -1.38 1.71 -11.35
CA GLY A 30 -0.73 2.93 -11.81
C GLY A 30 0.74 2.96 -11.42
N SER A 31 1.56 3.63 -12.23
CA SER A 31 2.95 3.91 -11.87
C SER A 31 2.98 4.80 -10.63
N MET A 32 3.57 4.31 -9.53
CA MET A 32 3.98 5.15 -8.39
C MET A 32 5.29 5.90 -8.67
N ALA A 33 5.86 5.77 -9.87
CA ALA A 33 7.11 6.43 -10.20
C ALA A 33 6.89 7.95 -10.24
N PRO A 34 7.81 8.74 -9.67
CA PRO A 34 7.77 10.19 -9.81
C PRO A 34 7.88 10.57 -11.29
N THR A 35 7.27 11.68 -11.67
CA THR A 35 7.42 12.24 -13.02
C THR A 35 8.88 12.57 -13.29
N LEU A 36 9.36 12.21 -14.49
CA LEU A 36 10.71 12.54 -14.92
C LEU A 36 10.79 14.01 -15.32
N VAL A 37 11.82 14.71 -14.85
CA VAL A 37 12.12 16.12 -15.20
C VAL A 37 13.53 16.23 -15.78
N ASN A 38 13.77 17.26 -16.60
CA ASN A 38 15.11 17.59 -17.09
C ASN A 38 15.89 18.47 -16.09
N ASP A 39 17.13 18.83 -16.43
CA ASP A 39 18.00 19.68 -15.58
C ASP A 39 17.46 21.11 -15.36
N THR A 40 16.50 21.55 -16.17
CA THR A 40 15.82 22.84 -16.01
C THR A 40 14.53 22.74 -15.18
N GLY A 41 14.16 21.53 -14.74
CA GLY A 41 12.94 21.27 -13.96
C GLY A 41 11.66 21.09 -14.80
N GLU A 42 11.78 21.04 -16.12
CA GLU A 42 10.65 20.83 -17.03
C GLU A 42 10.29 19.35 -17.10
N GLN A 43 8.99 19.03 -17.08
CA GLN A 43 8.51 17.65 -17.19
C GLN A 43 8.87 17.07 -18.55
N LEU A 44 9.56 15.93 -18.55
CA LEU A 44 9.82 15.16 -19.74
C LEU A 44 8.55 14.40 -20.10
N THR A 45 8.02 14.66 -21.29
CA THR A 45 6.86 13.95 -21.81
C THR A 45 7.31 12.64 -22.41
N ASP A 46 6.73 11.52 -21.96
CA ASP A 46 6.92 10.18 -22.53
C ASP A 46 6.23 10.02 -23.90
N THR A 47 5.92 11.11 -24.60
CA THR A 47 5.26 11.03 -25.90
C THR A 47 6.23 10.35 -26.86
N PRO A 48 5.91 9.12 -27.35
CA PRO A 48 6.75 8.48 -28.33
C PRO A 48 6.82 9.39 -29.57
N PRO A 49 7.98 9.53 -30.22
CA PRO A 49 8.08 10.31 -31.44
C PRO A 49 7.05 9.78 -32.45
N GLU A 50 6.32 10.70 -33.09
CA GLU A 50 5.35 10.34 -34.12
C GLU A 50 6.09 9.55 -35.19
N ALA A 51 5.67 8.30 -35.40
CA ALA A 51 6.28 7.43 -36.39
C ALA A 51 6.13 8.10 -37.77
N PRO A 52 7.18 8.17 -38.60
CA PRO A 52 7.05 8.73 -39.93
C PRO A 52 6.01 7.90 -40.70
N GLY A 53 4.90 8.56 -41.06
CA GLY A 53 3.83 7.99 -41.87
C GLY A 53 4.41 7.42 -43.16
N ARG A 54 3.97 6.20 -43.51
CA ARG A 54 4.32 5.56 -44.77
C ARG A 54 3.57 6.18 -45.95
#